data_AF-A0A1B6LUF5-F1
#
_entry.id   AF-A0A1B6LUF5-F1
#
_cell.length_a   1.000
_cell.length_b   1.000
_cell.length_c   1.000
_cell.angle_alpha   90.00
_cell.angle_beta   90.00
_cell.angle_gamma   90.00
#
_symmetry.space_group_name_H-M   'P 1'
#
loop_
_entity.id
_entity.type
_entity.pdbx_description
1 polymer ?
#
loop_
_entity_poly.entity_id
_entity_poly.type
_entity_poly.pdbx_seq_one_letter_code
_entity_poly.pdbx_strand_id
1 'polypeptide(L)'
;MSDQLKKILELSTKLGFLKITGSNVETLGFGPLAQLLANNVYNEWFRSNIIQSDLNTFLYESISDQTWQEDCQPAYKQMLQTTNEQLPFGLGSIFKTDISKTSEDKDNQFGGMSQFQTKGYRYLVFISEKDSQKYFYRLQLKRRIWWRKFSTDPERFQISEHNKTGENGEHVQISAKFPFTTAVIETIHNHGNSCLTGYELLFEAKVGRKKSLPHVIESVCLERPAVLTYLCDAFQTQSARPYLRLHHALAPYKAALAVDPSEDRVEELGQLATYVCLDLRKEGVHTLFTPGSRSKKSIDAQFGVHDSIGIPYTVVVTGESLTNGIMGLRSRDTTLQEQVHVSKLTSHMQRLLS
;
A
#
# COMPACT_ATOMS: atom_id res chain seq x y z
N MET A 1 -21.09 16.90 0.03
CA MET A 1 -19.91 16.23 0.63
C MET A 1 -20.28 15.82 2.05
N SER A 2 -20.26 14.52 2.38
CA SER A 2 -20.60 14.01 3.73
C SER A 2 -19.74 14.66 4.81
N ASP A 3 -20.30 14.97 5.98
CA ASP A 3 -19.57 15.57 7.12
C ASP A 3 -18.39 14.72 7.58
N GLN A 4 -18.48 13.40 7.40
CA GLN A 4 -17.38 12.48 7.69
C GLN A 4 -16.19 12.69 6.76
N LEU A 5 -16.44 12.92 5.46
CA LEU A 5 -15.39 13.15 4.47
C LEU A 5 -14.65 14.46 4.76
N LYS A 6 -15.37 15.54 5.10
CA LYS A 6 -14.74 16.82 5.48
C LYS A 6 -13.77 16.63 6.65
N LYS A 7 -14.22 15.95 7.72
CA LYS A 7 -13.36 15.64 8.88
C LYS A 7 -12.13 14.81 8.51
N ILE A 8 -12.28 13.80 7.65
CA ILE A 8 -11.16 12.98 7.16
C ILE A 8 -10.16 13.85 6.42
N LEU A 9 -10.61 14.70 5.49
CA LEU A 9 -9.75 15.56 4.69
C LEU A 9 -9.03 16.62 5.53
N GLU A 10 -9.74 17.27 6.44
CA GLU A 10 -9.18 18.27 7.36
C GLU A 10 -8.09 17.65 8.26
N LEU A 11 -8.38 16.50 8.88
CA LEU A 11 -7.43 15.81 9.73
C LEU A 11 -6.26 15.25 8.93
N SER A 12 -6.50 14.64 7.78
CA SER A 12 -5.43 14.12 6.92
C SER A 12 -4.52 15.25 6.43
N THR A 13 -5.06 16.44 6.18
CA THR A 13 -4.26 17.62 5.83
C THR A 13 -3.43 18.11 7.02
N LYS A 14 -4.06 18.27 8.19
CA LYS A 14 -3.39 18.69 9.43
C LYS A 14 -2.27 17.74 9.84
N LEU A 15 -2.45 16.45 9.63
CA LEU A 15 -1.49 15.41 10.00
C LEU A 15 -0.38 15.21 8.96
N GLY A 16 -0.49 15.82 7.78
CA GLY A 16 0.53 15.72 6.73
C GLY A 16 0.39 14.47 5.83
N PHE A 17 -0.79 13.86 5.78
CA PHE A 17 -1.14 12.87 4.75
C PHE A 17 -1.55 13.54 3.45
N LEU A 18 -2.37 14.58 3.50
CA LEU A 18 -2.84 15.29 2.30
C LEU A 18 -2.25 16.70 2.25
N LYS A 19 -2.04 17.20 1.03
CA LYS A 19 -1.65 18.57 0.73
C LYS A 19 -2.72 19.17 -0.15
N ILE A 20 -3.39 20.22 0.31
CA ILE A 20 -4.32 20.99 -0.52
C ILE A 20 -3.46 21.88 -1.44
N THR A 21 -3.58 21.70 -2.76
CA THR A 21 -2.82 22.47 -3.76
C THR A 21 -3.72 23.39 -4.56
N GLY A 22 -4.41 24.33 -3.91
CA GLY A 22 -5.33 25.27 -4.57
C GLY A 22 -6.44 25.76 -3.64
N SER A 23 -7.33 26.61 -4.17
CA SER A 23 -8.52 27.11 -3.46
C SER A 23 -9.69 26.10 -3.42
N ASN A 24 -9.67 25.07 -4.27
CA ASN A 24 -10.68 24.02 -4.30
C ASN A 24 -10.11 22.68 -3.79
N VAL A 25 -10.98 21.86 -3.19
CA VAL A 25 -10.73 20.46 -2.76
C VAL A 25 -10.28 19.55 -3.93
N GLU A 26 -10.34 20.07 -5.15
CA GLU A 26 -10.13 19.36 -6.39
C GLU A 26 -8.67 19.00 -6.66
N THR A 27 -7.68 19.56 -5.94
CA THR A 27 -6.24 19.28 -6.10
C THR A 27 -5.59 18.79 -4.81
N LEU A 28 -5.84 17.52 -4.45
CA LEU A 28 -5.23 16.86 -3.30
C LEU A 28 -3.93 16.15 -3.71
N GLY A 29 -2.79 16.65 -3.20
CA GLY A 29 -1.49 15.99 -3.29
C GLY A 29 -1.20 15.13 -2.06
N PHE A 30 -0.24 14.21 -2.17
CA PHE A 30 0.27 13.46 -1.03
C PHE A 30 1.29 14.27 -0.23
N GLY A 31 1.01 14.45 1.06
CA GLY A 31 1.98 14.90 2.04
C GLY A 31 2.97 13.78 2.43
N PRO A 32 3.97 14.08 3.27
CA PRO A 32 5.04 13.14 3.60
C PRO A 32 4.55 11.79 4.18
N LEU A 33 3.50 11.81 5.02
CA LEU A 33 2.99 10.58 5.61
C LEU A 33 2.24 9.71 4.59
N ALA A 34 1.53 10.33 3.64
CA ALA A 34 0.89 9.58 2.57
C ALA A 34 1.90 9.00 1.58
N GLN A 35 3.04 9.67 1.35
CA GLN A 35 4.12 9.08 0.55
C GLN A 35 4.69 7.82 1.20
N LEU A 36 4.91 7.84 2.52
CA LEU A 36 5.34 6.65 3.27
C LEU A 36 4.27 5.55 3.25
N LEU A 37 3.00 5.91 3.42
CA LEU A 37 1.90 4.96 3.30
C LEU A 37 1.82 4.34 1.88
N ALA A 38 1.91 5.16 0.84
CA ALA A 38 1.95 4.71 -0.56
C ALA A 38 3.10 3.73 -0.80
N ASN A 39 4.30 4.05 -0.29
CA ASN A 39 5.46 3.18 -0.38
C ASN A 39 5.23 1.83 0.33
N ASN A 40 4.59 1.83 1.51
CA ASN A 40 4.26 0.59 2.22
C ASN A 40 3.21 -0.24 1.49
N VAL A 41 2.18 0.41 0.90
CA VAL A 41 1.18 -0.26 0.05
C VAL A 41 1.86 -0.90 -1.16
N TYR A 42 2.76 -0.18 -1.83
CA TYR A 42 3.56 -0.72 -2.92
C TYR A 42 4.40 -1.91 -2.47
N ASN A 43 5.10 -1.83 -1.33
CA ASN A 43 5.93 -2.93 -0.84
C ASN A 43 5.11 -4.20 -0.55
N GLU A 44 3.91 -4.07 0.00
CA GLU A 44 3.00 -5.20 0.21
C GLU A 44 2.42 -5.74 -1.11
N TRP A 45 2.19 -4.88 -2.11
CA TRP A 45 1.81 -5.30 -3.45
C TRP A 45 2.96 -6.06 -4.14
N PHE A 46 4.17 -5.53 -4.05
CA PHE A 46 5.40 -6.12 -4.60
C PHE A 46 5.68 -7.48 -3.97
N ARG A 47 5.59 -7.57 -2.64
CA ARG A 47 5.73 -8.84 -1.90
C ARG A 47 4.70 -9.87 -2.35
N SER A 48 3.43 -9.48 -2.50
CA SER A 48 2.34 -10.40 -2.84
C SER A 48 2.39 -10.89 -4.30
N ASN A 49 2.65 -10.00 -5.25
CA ASN A 49 2.56 -10.31 -6.68
C ASN A 49 3.90 -10.71 -7.32
N ILE A 50 5.03 -10.30 -6.74
CA ILE A 50 6.35 -10.59 -7.29
C ILE A 50 7.09 -11.63 -6.43
N ILE A 51 7.36 -11.32 -5.15
CA ILE A 51 8.19 -12.19 -4.29
C ILE A 51 7.47 -13.50 -3.93
N GLN A 52 6.20 -13.42 -3.53
CA GLN A 52 5.37 -14.56 -3.12
C GLN A 52 4.46 -15.03 -4.26
N SER A 53 4.88 -14.79 -5.50
CA SER A 53 4.19 -15.31 -6.67
C SER A 53 4.40 -16.82 -6.78
N ASP A 54 3.38 -17.53 -7.23
CA ASP A 54 3.51 -18.95 -7.57
C ASP A 54 4.24 -19.15 -8.92
N LEU A 55 4.50 -18.04 -9.63
CA LEU A 55 5.16 -18.00 -10.93
C LEU A 55 6.47 -17.23 -10.82
N ASN A 56 7.44 -17.60 -11.65
CA ASN A 56 8.61 -16.74 -11.89
C ASN A 56 8.11 -15.39 -12.39
N THR A 57 8.33 -14.34 -11.59
CA THR A 57 7.81 -13.01 -11.86
C THR A 57 8.94 -12.01 -11.79
N PHE A 58 9.07 -11.19 -12.82
CA PHE A 58 10.19 -10.26 -12.97
C PHE A 58 9.71 -8.82 -12.98
N LEU A 59 10.49 -7.92 -12.40
CA LEU A 59 10.22 -6.49 -12.52
C LEU A 59 10.81 -5.94 -13.81
N TYR A 60 10.10 -5.01 -14.41
CA TYR A 60 10.65 -4.17 -15.48
C TYR A 60 10.29 -2.70 -15.24
N GLU A 61 11.14 -1.82 -15.75
CA GLU A 61 10.91 -0.38 -15.69
C GLU A 61 9.99 0.05 -16.84
N SER A 62 8.88 0.69 -16.50
CA SER A 62 7.95 1.27 -17.48
C SER A 62 8.40 2.69 -17.81
N ILE A 63 8.66 2.97 -19.08
CA ILE A 63 9.27 4.23 -19.53
C ILE A 63 8.36 4.97 -20.53
N SER A 64 7.31 4.32 -21.01
CA SER A 64 6.61 4.73 -22.22
C SER A 64 5.19 5.29 -22.00
N ASP A 65 4.82 6.31 -22.78
CA ASP A 65 3.43 6.74 -22.99
C ASP A 65 2.69 5.85 -24.02
N GLN A 66 3.33 4.76 -24.46
CA GLN A 66 2.77 3.78 -25.39
C GLN A 66 1.86 2.76 -24.70
N THR A 67 1.31 1.85 -25.50
CA THR A 67 0.57 0.68 -25.00
C THR A 67 1.47 -0.20 -24.13
N TRP A 68 0.87 -0.92 -23.18
CA TRP A 68 1.64 -1.79 -22.29
C TRP A 68 2.36 -2.92 -23.05
N GLN A 69 1.83 -3.32 -24.21
CA GLN A 69 2.43 -4.30 -25.10
C GLN A 69 3.82 -3.85 -25.56
N GLU A 70 3.92 -2.61 -26.04
CA GLU A 70 5.19 -2.02 -26.50
C GLU A 70 6.16 -1.82 -25.34
N ASP A 71 5.66 -1.35 -24.20
CA ASP A 71 6.45 -1.07 -23.00
C ASP A 71 7.08 -2.35 -22.40
N CYS A 72 6.32 -3.45 -22.32
CA CYS A 72 6.82 -4.68 -21.71
C CYS A 72 7.63 -5.58 -22.68
N GLN A 73 7.54 -5.34 -24.00
CA GLN A 73 8.14 -6.20 -25.03
C GLN A 73 9.64 -6.50 -24.81
N PRO A 74 10.51 -5.52 -24.48
CA PRO A 74 11.93 -5.81 -24.26
C PRO A 74 12.15 -6.77 -23.08
N ALA A 75 11.44 -6.55 -21.98
CA ALA A 75 11.52 -7.38 -20.78
C ALA A 75 10.95 -8.78 -21.04
N TYR A 76 9.83 -8.87 -21.74
CA TYR A 76 9.23 -10.14 -22.15
C TYR A 76 10.23 -11.00 -22.93
N LYS A 77 10.90 -10.44 -23.95
CA LYS A 77 11.87 -11.16 -24.77
C LYS A 77 13.05 -11.68 -23.95
N GLN A 78 13.59 -10.86 -23.05
CA GLN A 78 14.72 -11.24 -22.18
C GLN A 78 14.32 -12.37 -21.22
N MET A 79 13.13 -12.27 -20.62
CA MET A 79 12.67 -13.26 -19.64
C MET A 79 12.25 -14.55 -20.33
N LEU A 80 11.62 -14.49 -21.51
CA LEU A 80 11.30 -15.66 -22.31
C LEU A 80 12.56 -16.47 -22.67
N GLN A 81 13.68 -15.80 -23.00
CA GLN A 81 14.96 -16.49 -23.21
C GLN A 81 15.47 -17.14 -21.93
N THR A 82 15.36 -16.45 -20.79
CA THR A 82 15.78 -16.95 -19.47
C THR A 82 14.94 -18.15 -19.02
N THR A 83 13.67 -18.21 -19.42
CA THR A 83 12.76 -19.34 -19.12
C THR A 83 12.79 -20.45 -20.17
N ASN A 84 13.79 -20.50 -21.05
CA ASN A 84 13.90 -21.50 -22.14
C ASN A 84 12.66 -21.53 -23.05
N GLU A 85 12.15 -20.35 -23.39
CA GLU A 85 10.93 -20.12 -24.15
C GLU A 85 9.65 -20.72 -23.52
N GLN A 86 9.67 -21.07 -22.23
CA GLN A 86 8.53 -21.69 -21.55
C GLN A 86 7.63 -20.66 -20.86
N LEU A 87 6.33 -20.96 -20.87
CA LEU A 87 5.29 -20.34 -20.06
C LEU A 87 4.91 -21.27 -18.89
N PRO A 88 4.29 -20.77 -17.81
CA PRO A 88 3.97 -19.36 -17.54
C PRO A 88 5.07 -18.59 -16.80
N PHE A 89 5.08 -17.26 -16.98
CA PHE A 89 5.83 -16.32 -16.14
C PHE A 89 5.09 -14.98 -16.07
N GLY A 90 5.46 -14.14 -15.11
CA GLY A 90 4.87 -12.82 -14.90
C GLY A 90 5.86 -11.67 -15.07
N LEU A 91 5.32 -10.48 -15.36
CA LEU A 91 6.04 -9.22 -15.36
C LEU A 91 5.31 -8.21 -14.46
N GLY A 92 6.05 -7.47 -13.64
CA GLY A 92 5.51 -6.39 -12.82
C GLY A 92 6.16 -5.05 -13.15
N SER A 93 5.38 -3.98 -13.13
CA SER A 93 5.90 -2.62 -13.32
C SER A 93 5.11 -1.57 -12.55
N ILE A 94 5.75 -0.42 -12.37
CA ILE A 94 5.09 0.81 -11.94
C ILE A 94 5.06 1.74 -13.14
N PHE A 95 3.88 2.19 -13.53
CA PHE A 95 3.71 3.16 -14.62
C PHE A 95 3.09 4.45 -14.09
N LYS A 96 3.29 5.55 -14.81
CA LYS A 96 2.61 6.82 -14.53
C LYS A 96 1.35 6.89 -15.38
N THR A 97 0.27 7.39 -14.81
CA THR A 97 -0.99 7.60 -15.52
C THR A 97 -1.70 8.82 -14.95
N ASP A 98 -2.37 9.57 -15.81
CA ASP A 98 -3.25 10.63 -15.36
C ASP A 98 -4.65 10.07 -15.12
N ILE A 99 -5.21 10.37 -13.95
CA ILE A 99 -6.66 10.18 -13.74
C ILE A 99 -7.32 11.40 -14.39
N SER A 100 -7.64 11.29 -15.69
CA SER A 100 -8.42 12.31 -16.39
C SER A 100 -9.92 12.00 -16.30
N LYS A 101 -10.75 13.04 -16.44
CA LYS A 101 -12.18 12.88 -16.70
C LYS A 101 -12.33 12.23 -18.08
N THR A 102 -12.32 10.90 -18.18
CA THR A 102 -12.80 10.23 -19.39
C THR A 102 -14.31 10.47 -19.48
N SER A 103 -14.70 11.32 -20.42
CA SER A 103 -16.07 11.77 -20.70
C SER A 103 -16.99 10.69 -21.27
N GLU A 104 -16.73 9.42 -21.00
CA GLU A 104 -17.58 8.29 -21.41
C GLU A 104 -18.09 7.44 -20.23
N ASP A 105 -17.55 7.60 -19.02
CA ASP A 105 -18.15 7.05 -17.81
C ASP A 105 -19.19 8.04 -17.25
N LYS A 106 -20.47 7.73 -17.45
CA LYS A 106 -21.59 8.45 -16.82
C LYS A 106 -21.54 8.40 -15.28
N ASP A 107 -20.70 7.53 -14.71
CA ASP A 107 -20.47 7.37 -13.28
C ASP A 107 -19.16 8.03 -12.85
N ASN A 108 -19.10 9.36 -12.96
CA ASN A 108 -18.02 10.17 -12.38
C ASN A 108 -18.13 10.16 -10.84
N GLN A 109 -17.73 9.04 -10.23
CA GLN A 109 -17.85 8.72 -8.81
C GLN A 109 -16.95 9.60 -7.91
N PHE A 110 -16.00 10.33 -8.50
CA PHE A 110 -15.15 11.34 -7.83
C PHE A 110 -15.36 12.74 -8.43
N GLY A 111 -16.62 13.15 -8.60
CA GLY A 111 -17.00 14.44 -9.16
C GLY A 111 -16.14 15.60 -8.65
N GLY A 112 -15.46 16.29 -9.57
CA GLY A 112 -14.67 17.51 -9.31
C GLY A 112 -13.15 17.36 -9.45
N MET A 113 -12.58 16.15 -9.43
CA MET A 113 -11.12 16.00 -9.51
C MET A 113 -10.59 16.35 -10.91
N SER A 114 -9.67 17.32 -10.99
CA SER A 114 -8.87 17.63 -12.20
C SER A 114 -7.86 16.50 -12.48
N GLN A 115 -7.15 16.56 -13.60
CA GLN A 115 -6.12 15.60 -13.96
C GLN A 115 -5.05 15.49 -12.87
N PHE A 116 -4.91 14.33 -12.23
CA PHE A 116 -3.79 14.04 -11.33
C PHE A 116 -2.94 12.92 -11.86
N GLN A 117 -1.65 13.19 -12.01
CA GLN A 117 -0.65 12.16 -12.27
C GLN A 117 -0.54 11.23 -11.06
N THR A 118 -0.89 9.97 -11.25
CA THR A 118 -0.72 8.89 -10.29
C THR A 118 0.21 7.82 -10.79
N LYS A 119 0.67 6.98 -9.86
CA LYS A 119 1.30 5.72 -10.20
C LYS A 119 0.24 4.63 -10.29
N GLY A 120 0.37 3.75 -11.27
CA GLY A 120 -0.32 2.47 -11.34
C GLY A 120 0.68 1.34 -11.13
N TYR A 121 0.25 0.27 -10.47
CA TYR A 121 1.01 -0.95 -10.32
C TYR A 121 0.39 -2.00 -11.23
N ARG A 122 1.15 -2.46 -12.22
CA ARG A 122 0.73 -3.43 -13.22
C ARG A 122 1.39 -4.76 -12.95
N TYR A 123 0.59 -5.82 -13.02
CA TYR A 123 1.05 -7.20 -12.96
C TYR A 123 0.50 -7.97 -14.17
N LEU A 124 1.38 -8.37 -15.08
CA LEU A 124 1.08 -9.13 -16.28
C LEU A 124 1.51 -10.58 -16.07
N VAL A 125 0.71 -11.52 -16.58
CA VAL A 125 1.02 -12.95 -16.59
C VAL A 125 0.81 -13.49 -17.99
N PHE A 126 1.86 -14.06 -18.55
CA PHE A 126 1.84 -14.75 -19.84
C PHE A 126 1.68 -16.23 -19.59
N ILE A 127 0.61 -16.83 -20.09
CA ILE A 127 0.18 -18.18 -19.73
C ILE A 127 -0.42 -18.91 -20.93
N SER A 128 -0.46 -20.24 -20.86
CA SER A 128 -1.15 -21.04 -21.88
C SER A 128 -2.66 -20.77 -21.85
N GLU A 129 -3.33 -20.92 -23.00
CA GLU A 129 -4.80 -20.84 -23.09
C GLU A 129 -5.47 -21.77 -22.07
N LYS A 130 -5.01 -23.02 -21.99
CA LYS A 130 -5.56 -24.06 -21.12
C LYS A 130 -5.59 -23.66 -19.64
N ASP A 131 -4.56 -22.96 -19.17
CA ASP A 131 -4.41 -22.62 -17.75
C ASP A 131 -4.90 -21.19 -17.43
N SER A 132 -5.14 -20.36 -18.47
CA SER A 132 -5.48 -18.94 -18.33
C SER A 132 -6.71 -18.71 -17.46
N GLN A 133 -7.83 -19.38 -17.77
CA GLN A 133 -9.10 -19.21 -17.06
C GLN A 133 -8.98 -19.57 -15.57
N LYS A 134 -8.29 -20.68 -15.28
CA LYS A 134 -8.06 -21.13 -13.89
C LYS A 134 -7.19 -20.12 -13.13
N TYR A 135 -6.14 -19.60 -13.76
CA TYR A 135 -5.28 -18.59 -13.15
C TYR A 135 -6.03 -17.30 -12.88
N PHE A 136 -6.87 -16.85 -13.83
CA PHE A 136 -7.69 -15.65 -13.69
C PHE A 136 -8.56 -15.73 -12.43
N TYR A 137 -9.36 -16.78 -12.25
CA TYR A 137 -10.17 -16.96 -11.03
C TYR A 137 -9.33 -16.98 -9.74
N ARG A 138 -8.18 -17.64 -9.76
CA ARG A 138 -7.28 -17.69 -8.59
C ARG A 138 -6.72 -16.31 -8.25
N LEU A 139 -6.31 -15.55 -9.26
CA LEU A 139 -5.78 -14.20 -9.09
C LEU A 139 -6.83 -13.28 -8.46
N GLN A 140 -8.08 -13.34 -8.93
CA GLN A 140 -9.19 -12.56 -8.35
C GLN A 140 -9.34 -12.79 -6.85
N LEU A 141 -9.36 -14.06 -6.43
CA LEU A 141 -9.45 -14.42 -5.01
C LEU A 141 -8.23 -13.93 -4.23
N LYS A 142 -7.01 -14.14 -4.76
CA LYS A 142 -5.76 -13.67 -4.14
C LYS A 142 -5.77 -12.15 -3.93
N ARG A 143 -6.16 -11.38 -4.95
CA ARG A 143 -6.22 -9.91 -4.89
C ARG A 143 -7.31 -9.42 -3.94
N ARG A 144 -8.50 -10.03 -3.94
CA ARG A 144 -9.56 -9.71 -2.98
C ARG A 144 -9.13 -9.97 -1.54
N ILE A 145 -8.50 -11.11 -1.27
CA ILE A 145 -7.96 -11.43 0.07
C ILE A 145 -6.88 -10.42 0.46
N TRP A 146 -6.00 -10.03 -0.47
CA TRP A 146 -4.95 -9.05 -0.21
C TRP A 146 -5.51 -7.69 0.23
N TRP A 147 -6.55 -7.17 -0.44
CA TRP A 147 -7.19 -5.91 -0.02
C TRP A 147 -7.83 -6.00 1.37
N ARG A 148 -8.53 -7.12 1.63
CA ARG A 148 -9.22 -7.36 2.91
C ARG A 148 -8.25 -7.53 4.07
N LYS A 149 -7.05 -8.10 3.82
CA LYS A 149 -6.02 -8.38 4.85
C LYS A 149 -5.64 -7.15 5.66
N PHE A 150 -5.53 -5.98 5.02
CA PHE A 150 -5.03 -4.77 5.68
C PHE A 150 -6.13 -3.81 6.16
N SER A 151 -7.38 -4.23 6.03
CA SER A 151 -8.54 -3.41 6.35
C SER A 151 -9.14 -3.78 7.70
N THR A 152 -9.63 -2.78 8.40
CA THR A 152 -10.42 -2.89 9.62
C THR A 152 -11.88 -3.25 9.35
N ASP A 153 -12.37 -2.99 8.14
CA ASP A 153 -13.70 -3.36 7.63
C ASP A 153 -13.59 -4.13 6.30
N PRO A 154 -13.34 -5.45 6.36
CA PRO A 154 -13.18 -6.27 5.16
C PRO A 154 -14.40 -6.32 4.23
N GLU A 155 -15.58 -5.89 4.65
CA GLU A 155 -16.81 -5.88 3.84
C GLU A 155 -16.91 -4.68 2.89
N ARG A 156 -16.05 -3.67 3.10
CA ARG A 156 -15.82 -2.53 2.20
C ARG A 156 -15.50 -2.94 0.78
N PHE A 157 -14.82 -4.07 0.60
CA PHE A 157 -14.30 -4.53 -0.69
C PHE A 157 -15.27 -5.48 -1.37
N GLN A 158 -15.70 -5.09 -2.56
CA GLN A 158 -16.59 -5.87 -3.40
C GLN A 158 -15.88 -6.22 -4.71
N ILE A 159 -16.22 -7.38 -5.25
CA ILE A 159 -15.79 -7.82 -6.57
C ILE A 159 -17.01 -7.80 -7.48
N SER A 160 -16.87 -7.25 -8.68
CA SER A 160 -17.94 -7.23 -9.68
C SER A 160 -18.24 -8.63 -10.20
N GLU A 161 -19.37 -8.76 -10.90
CA GLU A 161 -19.59 -9.89 -11.79
C GLU A 161 -18.60 -9.87 -12.96
N HIS A 162 -18.51 -10.99 -13.67
CA HIS A 162 -17.67 -11.14 -14.86
C HIS A 162 -18.23 -10.31 -16.01
N ASN A 163 -17.53 -9.24 -16.37
CA ASN A 163 -17.88 -8.43 -17.53
C ASN A 163 -17.17 -8.99 -18.76
N LYS A 164 -17.94 -9.54 -19.70
CA LYS A 164 -17.41 -9.98 -21.00
C LYS A 164 -17.31 -8.78 -21.93
N THR A 165 -16.11 -8.44 -22.36
CA THR A 165 -15.85 -7.36 -23.32
C THR A 165 -15.81 -7.89 -24.75
N GLY A 166 -16.86 -8.61 -25.17
CA GLY A 166 -16.93 -9.21 -26.51
C GLY A 166 -15.71 -10.10 -26.83
N GLU A 167 -15.00 -9.79 -27.93
CA GLU A 167 -13.77 -10.50 -28.37
C GLU A 167 -12.51 -10.10 -27.58
N ASN A 168 -12.57 -9.07 -26.73
CA ASN A 168 -11.44 -8.54 -25.95
C ASN A 168 -11.27 -9.21 -24.57
N GLY A 169 -11.84 -10.41 -24.40
CA GLY A 169 -11.74 -11.19 -23.18
C GLY A 169 -12.77 -10.82 -22.10
N GLU A 170 -12.42 -11.06 -20.84
CA GLU A 170 -13.27 -10.79 -19.68
C GLU A 170 -12.50 -10.08 -18.58
N HIS A 171 -13.19 -9.27 -17.77
CA HIS A 171 -12.59 -8.60 -16.63
C HIS A 171 -13.51 -8.59 -15.42
N VAL A 172 -12.90 -8.41 -14.26
CA VAL A 172 -13.58 -8.10 -13.00
C VAL A 172 -12.93 -6.89 -12.35
N GLN A 173 -13.71 -6.15 -11.58
CA GLN A 173 -13.25 -4.99 -10.85
C GLN A 173 -13.38 -5.25 -9.35
N ILE A 174 -12.35 -4.88 -8.61
CA ILE A 174 -12.41 -4.76 -7.15
C ILE A 174 -12.70 -3.31 -6.83
N SER A 175 -13.76 -3.07 -6.08
CA SER A 175 -14.21 -1.75 -5.68
C SER A 175 -14.22 -1.60 -4.16
N ALA A 176 -13.92 -0.40 -3.68
CA ALA A 176 -14.02 -0.03 -2.27
C ALA A 176 -15.16 0.95 -2.04
N LYS A 177 -15.95 0.71 -0.97
CA LYS A 177 -17.02 1.60 -0.52
C LYS A 177 -16.49 2.76 0.30
N PHE A 178 -16.30 3.94 -0.27
CA PHE A 178 -16.01 5.15 0.48
C PHE A 178 -17.27 5.70 1.17
N PRO A 179 -17.14 6.59 2.18
CA PRO A 179 -18.30 7.22 2.83
C PRO A 179 -19.22 8.04 1.91
N PHE A 180 -18.81 8.29 0.67
CA PHE A 180 -19.49 9.18 -0.28
C PHE A 180 -19.72 8.54 -1.65
N THR A 181 -19.06 7.43 -1.95
CA THR A 181 -19.15 6.76 -3.26
C THR A 181 -18.57 5.35 -3.18
N THR A 182 -18.79 4.54 -4.20
CA THR A 182 -17.94 3.36 -4.43
C THR A 182 -16.89 3.75 -5.47
N ALA A 183 -15.73 3.11 -5.47
CA ALA A 183 -14.81 3.30 -6.57
C ALA A 183 -13.99 2.06 -6.85
N VAL A 184 -13.68 1.86 -8.13
CA VAL A 184 -12.79 0.82 -8.60
C VAL A 184 -11.36 1.15 -8.15
N ILE A 185 -10.71 0.19 -7.49
CA ILE A 185 -9.34 0.34 -6.98
C ILE A 185 -8.36 -0.61 -7.69
N GLU A 186 -8.87 -1.70 -8.26
CA GLU A 186 -8.09 -2.66 -9.03
C GLU A 186 -8.98 -3.30 -10.11
N THR A 187 -8.45 -3.40 -11.32
CA THR A 187 -9.08 -4.13 -12.43
C THR A 187 -8.22 -5.35 -12.75
N ILE A 188 -8.87 -6.50 -12.90
CA ILE A 188 -8.22 -7.76 -13.27
C ILE A 188 -8.84 -8.20 -14.60
N HIS A 189 -8.02 -8.36 -15.63
CA HIS A 189 -8.46 -8.67 -16.99
C HIS A 189 -7.80 -9.96 -17.47
N ASN A 190 -8.59 -10.88 -18.02
CA ASN A 190 -8.12 -11.96 -18.87
C ASN A 190 -8.28 -11.55 -20.33
N HIS A 191 -7.22 -11.02 -20.93
CA HIS A 191 -7.23 -10.46 -22.29
C HIS A 191 -7.29 -11.54 -23.38
N GLY A 192 -7.08 -12.81 -23.04
CA GLY A 192 -6.79 -13.84 -24.03
C GLY A 192 -5.51 -13.52 -24.81
N ASN A 193 -5.43 -13.93 -26.07
CA ASN A 193 -4.31 -13.61 -26.96
C ASN A 193 -4.62 -12.47 -27.95
N SER A 194 -5.89 -12.03 -28.06
CA SER A 194 -6.31 -11.02 -29.04
C SER A 194 -5.62 -9.68 -28.81
N CYS A 195 -5.27 -9.35 -27.55
CA CYS A 195 -4.49 -8.18 -27.20
C CYS A 195 -3.06 -8.14 -27.78
N LEU A 196 -2.57 -9.26 -28.33
CA LEU A 196 -1.26 -9.39 -28.97
C LEU A 196 -1.35 -9.48 -30.50
N THR A 197 -2.54 -9.30 -31.08
CA THR A 197 -2.72 -9.20 -32.54
C THR A 197 -1.90 -8.01 -33.06
N GLY A 198 -1.05 -8.23 -34.06
CA GLY A 198 -0.08 -7.26 -34.57
C GLY A 198 1.29 -7.28 -33.87
N TYR A 199 1.44 -8.05 -32.79
CA TYR A 199 2.71 -8.23 -32.06
C TYR A 199 3.18 -9.69 -32.07
N GLU A 200 2.72 -10.51 -33.02
CA GLU A 200 2.81 -11.96 -32.93
C GLU A 200 4.25 -12.46 -32.83
N LEU A 201 5.11 -11.99 -33.74
CA LEU A 201 6.54 -12.35 -33.80
C LEU A 201 7.33 -11.95 -32.55
N LEU A 202 6.77 -11.06 -31.72
CA LEU A 202 7.43 -10.51 -30.54
C LEU A 202 7.06 -11.28 -29.27
N PHE A 203 5.87 -11.90 -29.26
CA PHE A 203 5.32 -12.56 -28.07
C PHE A 203 5.17 -14.08 -28.17
N GLU A 204 5.40 -14.70 -29.33
CA GLU A 204 5.35 -16.15 -29.46
C GLU A 204 6.23 -16.88 -28.43
N ALA A 205 5.66 -17.87 -27.74
CA ALA A 205 6.35 -18.73 -26.78
C ALA A 205 6.10 -20.20 -27.10
N LYS A 206 6.96 -21.08 -26.56
CA LYS A 206 6.82 -22.52 -26.76
C LYS A 206 5.78 -23.08 -25.80
N VAL A 207 4.67 -23.57 -26.36
CA VAL A 207 3.64 -24.31 -25.64
C VAL A 207 3.70 -25.77 -26.09
N GLY A 208 4.36 -26.59 -25.27
CA GLY A 208 4.67 -27.99 -25.61
C GLY A 208 5.67 -28.08 -26.76
N ARG A 209 5.23 -28.55 -27.94
CA ARG A 209 6.07 -28.69 -29.13
C ARG A 209 5.87 -27.60 -30.18
N LYS A 210 4.89 -26.70 -30.00
CA LYS A 210 4.54 -25.64 -30.96
C LYS A 210 4.84 -24.27 -30.36
N LYS A 211 5.10 -23.29 -31.23
CA LYS A 211 5.05 -21.88 -30.85
C LYS A 211 3.62 -21.37 -31.00
N SER A 212 3.16 -20.61 -30.03
CA SER A 212 1.84 -19.96 -30.04
C SER A 212 1.88 -18.70 -29.20
N LEU A 213 0.93 -17.79 -29.43
CA LEU A 213 0.77 -16.62 -28.58
C LEU A 213 0.28 -17.03 -27.19
N PRO A 214 0.85 -16.46 -26.12
CA PRO A 214 0.32 -16.62 -24.78
C PRO A 214 -1.05 -15.94 -24.67
N HIS A 215 -1.86 -16.45 -23.73
CA HIS A 215 -2.90 -15.64 -23.13
C HIS A 215 -2.27 -14.69 -22.11
N VAL A 216 -2.83 -13.49 -21.99
CA VAL A 216 -2.36 -12.47 -21.05
C VAL A 216 -3.41 -12.21 -19.99
N ILE A 217 -2.99 -12.30 -18.73
CA ILE A 217 -3.80 -11.89 -17.58
C ILE A 217 -3.13 -10.67 -16.97
N GLU A 218 -3.90 -9.62 -16.74
CA GLU A 218 -3.43 -8.34 -16.21
C GLU A 218 -4.16 -8.01 -14.90
N SER A 219 -3.42 -7.49 -13.93
CA SER A 219 -3.93 -6.85 -12.71
C SER A 219 -3.36 -5.44 -12.65
N VAL A 220 -4.23 -4.43 -12.61
CA VAL A 220 -3.82 -3.02 -12.49
C VAL A 220 -4.52 -2.40 -11.29
N CYS A 221 -3.73 -1.88 -10.34
CA CYS A 221 -4.25 -1.05 -9.27
C CYS A 221 -3.58 0.33 -9.27
N LEU A 222 -4.31 1.34 -8.79
CA LEU A 222 -3.82 2.71 -8.75
C LEU A 222 -3.42 3.11 -7.33
N GLU A 223 -2.24 3.72 -7.20
CA GLU A 223 -1.66 4.12 -5.91
C GLU A 223 -2.58 5.05 -5.11
N ARG A 224 -3.15 6.07 -5.77
CA ARG A 224 -4.01 7.05 -5.10
C ARG A 224 -5.29 6.45 -4.53
N PRO A 225 -6.13 5.77 -5.32
CA PRO A 225 -7.28 5.04 -4.80
C PRO A 225 -6.90 4.06 -3.68
N ALA A 226 -5.77 3.35 -3.80
CA ALA A 226 -5.31 2.42 -2.77
C ALA A 226 -5.07 3.12 -1.43
N VAL A 227 -4.27 4.19 -1.45
CA VAL A 227 -3.90 4.95 -0.24
C VAL A 227 -5.13 5.62 0.38
N LEU A 228 -5.98 6.25 -0.43
CA LEU A 228 -7.21 6.88 0.06
C LEU A 228 -8.16 5.85 0.67
N THR A 229 -8.24 4.65 0.10
CA THR A 229 -9.06 3.55 0.65
C THR A 229 -8.60 3.21 2.06
N TYR A 230 -7.31 2.94 2.25
CA TYR A 230 -6.79 2.57 3.58
C TYR A 230 -6.79 3.73 4.58
N LEU A 231 -6.66 4.98 4.14
CA LEU A 231 -6.82 6.14 5.01
C LEU A 231 -8.26 6.29 5.50
N CYS A 232 -9.25 6.14 4.60
CA CYS A 232 -10.66 6.21 4.98
C CYS A 232 -11.07 5.03 5.87
N ASP A 233 -10.54 3.83 5.59
CA ASP A 233 -10.77 2.62 6.39
C ASP A 233 -10.22 2.75 7.82
N ALA A 234 -9.00 3.25 7.95
CA ALA A 234 -8.34 3.41 9.25
C ALA A 234 -8.95 4.50 10.14
N PHE A 235 -9.75 5.42 9.59
CA PHE A 235 -10.20 6.60 10.31
C PHE A 235 -11.29 6.29 11.35
N GLN A 236 -10.94 6.40 12.64
CA GLN A 236 -11.84 6.13 13.75
C GLN A 236 -12.36 7.43 14.39
N THR A 237 -13.67 7.65 14.30
CA THR A 237 -14.36 8.85 14.86
C THR A 237 -15.05 8.60 16.20
N GLN A 238 -15.23 7.35 16.60
CA GLN A 238 -16.03 6.99 17.78
C GLN A 238 -15.29 7.20 19.11
N SER A 239 -13.99 7.50 19.08
CA SER A 239 -13.17 7.77 20.26
C SER A 239 -13.10 9.26 20.60
N ALA A 240 -12.97 9.57 21.90
CA ALA A 240 -12.81 10.96 22.39
C ALA A 240 -11.62 11.70 21.76
N ARG A 241 -10.60 10.95 21.29
CA ARG A 241 -9.50 11.45 20.46
C ARG A 241 -9.49 10.68 19.14
N PRO A 242 -9.55 11.34 17.97
CA PRO A 242 -9.49 10.66 16.69
C PRO A 242 -8.10 10.04 16.48
N TYR A 243 -8.06 8.82 15.99
CA TYR A 243 -6.82 8.12 15.64
C TYR A 243 -6.95 7.34 14.33
N LEU A 244 -5.81 6.96 13.74
CA LEU A 244 -5.76 6.17 12.51
C LEU A 244 -5.40 4.73 12.84
N ARG A 245 -6.34 3.80 12.70
CA ARG A 245 -6.14 2.37 12.89
C ARG A 245 -5.57 1.68 11.66
N LEU A 246 -4.45 2.19 11.12
CA LEU A 246 -3.76 1.56 9.99
C LEU A 246 -3.19 0.20 10.40
N HIS A 247 -3.30 -0.80 9.53
CA HIS A 247 -2.60 -2.08 9.72
C HIS A 247 -1.08 -1.83 9.87
N HIS A 248 -0.42 -2.56 10.78
CA HIS A 248 1.00 -2.32 11.12
C HIS A 248 1.92 -2.37 9.87
N ALA A 249 1.67 -3.30 8.95
CA ALA A 249 2.36 -3.38 7.66
C ALA A 249 2.24 -2.10 6.80
N LEU A 250 1.12 -1.37 6.88
CA LEU A 250 0.87 -0.16 6.08
C LEU A 250 1.25 1.14 6.80
N ALA A 251 1.25 1.15 8.14
CA ALA A 251 1.53 2.34 8.94
C ALA A 251 2.84 3.06 8.51
N PRO A 252 2.84 4.40 8.29
CA PRO A 252 4.01 5.16 7.82
C PRO A 252 5.27 4.94 8.66
N TYR A 253 5.11 4.93 9.98
CA TYR A 253 6.11 4.53 10.95
C TYR A 253 5.58 3.34 11.75
N LYS A 254 6.48 2.40 12.06
CA LYS A 254 6.15 1.16 12.79
C LYS A 254 6.24 1.37 14.29
N ALA A 255 7.08 2.29 14.73
CA ALA A 255 7.07 2.72 16.12
C ALA A 255 7.43 4.18 16.29
N ALA A 256 7.15 4.67 17.48
CA ALA A 256 7.67 5.93 17.97
C ALA A 256 8.31 5.76 19.34
N LEU A 257 9.02 6.79 19.78
CA LEU A 257 9.54 6.85 21.14
C LEU A 257 8.90 8.04 21.87
N ALA A 258 8.60 7.85 23.14
CA ALA A 258 8.06 8.87 24.01
C ALA A 258 8.90 8.97 25.30
N VAL A 259 9.20 10.20 25.68
CA VAL A 259 9.91 10.55 26.93
C VAL A 259 9.08 11.62 27.61
N ASP A 260 8.76 11.46 28.89
CA ASP A 260 8.06 12.51 29.62
C ASP A 260 9.03 13.68 29.91
N PRO A 261 8.71 14.93 29.51
CA PRO A 261 9.58 16.07 29.77
C PRO A 261 9.68 16.46 31.25
N SER A 262 8.83 15.92 32.12
CA SER A 262 8.88 16.17 33.57
C SER A 262 9.86 15.28 34.33
N GLU A 263 10.50 14.31 33.67
CA GLU A 263 11.50 13.43 34.27
C GLU A 263 12.79 14.17 34.62
N ASP A 264 13.34 13.90 35.81
CA ASP A 264 14.53 14.59 36.35
C ASP A 264 15.76 14.47 35.42
N ARG A 265 15.90 13.34 34.71
CA ARG A 265 17.02 13.02 33.80
C ARG A 265 16.60 13.05 32.33
N VAL A 266 15.70 13.96 31.95
CA VAL A 266 15.13 14.05 30.60
C VAL A 266 16.17 14.10 29.46
N GLU A 267 17.32 14.74 29.68
CA GLU A 267 18.38 14.80 28.66
C GLU A 267 18.98 13.43 28.37
N GLU A 268 19.28 12.67 29.44
CA GLU A 268 19.84 11.32 29.35
C GLU A 268 18.80 10.32 28.81
N LEU A 269 17.54 10.46 29.21
CA LEU A 269 16.43 9.69 28.63
C LEU A 269 16.27 9.99 27.14
N GLY A 270 16.42 11.26 26.73
CA GLY A 270 16.40 11.66 25.33
C GLY A 270 17.55 11.06 24.52
N GLN A 271 18.74 10.94 25.11
CA GLN A 271 19.89 10.27 24.49
C GLN A 271 19.65 8.75 24.35
N LEU A 272 19.14 8.10 25.40
CA LEU A 272 18.78 6.67 25.36
C LEU A 272 17.70 6.40 24.31
N ALA A 273 16.66 7.22 24.26
CA ALA A 273 15.63 7.14 23.24
C ALA A 273 16.23 7.33 21.83
N THR A 274 17.13 8.30 21.64
CA THR A 274 17.81 8.47 20.35
C THR A 274 18.60 7.21 19.96
N TYR A 275 19.31 6.60 20.91
CA TYR A 275 20.04 5.36 20.69
C TYR A 275 19.11 4.21 20.27
N VAL A 276 18.04 3.95 21.03
CA VAL A 276 17.06 2.90 20.71
C VAL A 276 16.39 3.14 19.37
N CYS A 277 16.07 4.40 19.06
CA CYS A 277 15.49 4.79 17.78
C CYS A 277 16.40 4.41 16.60
N LEU A 278 17.70 4.66 16.73
CA LEU A 278 18.69 4.30 15.71
C LEU A 278 18.91 2.81 15.62
N ASP A 279 18.91 2.09 16.75
CA ASP A 279 19.05 0.64 16.79
C ASP A 279 17.90 -0.05 16.06
N LEU A 280 16.66 0.34 16.35
CA LEU A 280 15.46 -0.15 15.66
C LEU A 280 15.52 0.11 14.15
N ARG A 281 16.00 1.29 13.73
CA ARG A 281 16.13 1.62 12.30
C ARG A 281 17.15 0.75 11.58
N LYS A 282 18.28 0.42 12.23
CA LYS A 282 19.28 -0.49 11.64
C LYS A 282 18.68 -1.87 11.34
N GLU A 283 17.73 -2.28 12.15
CA GLU A 283 17.02 -3.57 12.06
C GLU A 283 15.76 -3.50 11.18
N GLY A 284 15.60 -2.43 10.39
CA GLY A 284 14.52 -2.26 9.43
C GLY A 284 13.19 -1.76 10.01
N VAL A 285 13.15 -1.42 11.30
CA VAL A 285 11.95 -0.86 11.94
C VAL A 285 11.94 0.66 11.75
N HIS A 286 11.07 1.15 10.88
CA HIS A 286 10.95 2.59 10.64
C HIS A 286 10.33 3.30 11.85
N THR A 287 11.11 4.17 12.52
CA THR A 287 10.72 4.85 13.76
C THR A 287 10.56 6.36 13.61
N LEU A 288 9.58 6.94 14.31
CA LEU A 288 9.45 8.38 14.49
C LEU A 288 9.94 8.77 15.89
N PHE A 289 10.83 9.75 15.98
CA PHE A 289 11.19 10.30 17.27
C PHE A 289 11.53 11.78 17.16
N THR A 290 11.04 12.55 18.13
CA THR A 290 11.47 13.93 18.36
C THR A 290 12.44 13.92 19.55
N PRO A 291 13.72 14.26 19.38
CA PRO A 291 14.71 14.19 20.46
C PRO A 291 14.25 14.86 21.76
N GLY A 292 14.43 14.15 22.88
CA GLY A 292 13.78 14.39 24.18
C GLY A 292 14.00 15.75 24.83
N SER A 293 15.09 16.48 24.53
CA SER A 293 15.31 17.85 25.03
C SER A 293 14.40 18.90 24.34
N ARG A 294 13.79 18.57 23.20
CA ARG A 294 13.02 19.53 22.38
C ARG A 294 11.51 19.38 22.50
N SER A 295 11.01 18.23 22.94
CA SER A 295 9.57 18.00 23.08
C SER A 295 9.08 18.53 24.43
N LYS A 296 8.40 19.68 24.42
CA LYS A 296 7.73 20.24 25.61
C LYS A 296 6.34 19.62 25.88
N LYS A 297 5.99 18.53 25.19
CA LYS A 297 4.66 17.91 25.27
C LYS A 297 4.67 16.81 26.32
N SER A 298 3.63 16.76 27.16
CA SER A 298 3.40 15.62 28.07
C SER A 298 3.37 14.30 27.31
N ILE A 299 3.63 13.19 28.02
CA ILE A 299 3.64 11.86 27.41
C ILE A 299 2.30 11.52 26.72
N ASP A 300 1.16 11.88 27.34
CA ASP A 300 -0.17 11.68 26.77
C ASP A 300 -0.42 12.47 25.47
N ALA A 301 0.19 13.66 25.37
CA ALA A 301 0.13 14.45 24.15
C ALA A 301 0.99 13.84 23.04
N GLN A 302 2.10 13.18 23.40
CA GLN A 302 2.92 12.42 22.45
C GLN A 302 2.16 11.18 21.94
N PHE A 303 1.53 10.41 22.84
CA PHE A 303 0.66 9.29 22.45
C PHE A 303 -0.45 9.74 21.51
N GLY A 304 -1.13 10.86 21.82
CA GLY A 304 -2.16 11.42 20.95
C GLY A 304 -1.65 11.73 19.54
N VAL A 305 -0.42 12.25 19.41
CA VAL A 305 0.20 12.48 18.09
C VAL A 305 0.47 11.14 17.40
N HIS A 306 1.12 10.19 18.07
CA HIS A 306 1.47 8.89 17.48
C HIS A 306 0.24 8.11 17.01
N ASP A 307 -0.81 8.07 17.83
CA ASP A 307 -2.08 7.43 17.52
C ASP A 307 -2.76 8.14 16.33
N SER A 308 -2.73 9.48 16.29
CA SER A 308 -3.34 10.27 15.21
C SER A 308 -2.70 10.02 13.84
N ILE A 309 -1.40 9.73 13.78
CA ILE A 309 -0.70 9.40 12.53
C ILE A 309 -0.59 7.88 12.27
N GLY A 310 -1.24 7.08 13.13
CA GLY A 310 -1.41 5.65 12.97
C GLY A 310 -0.19 4.79 13.26
N ILE A 311 0.71 5.24 14.14
CA ILE A 311 1.84 4.43 14.59
C ILE A 311 1.33 3.31 15.51
N PRO A 312 1.64 2.03 15.22
CA PRO A 312 1.06 0.92 15.98
C PRO A 312 1.67 0.75 17.38
N TYR A 313 2.96 1.09 17.57
CA TYR A 313 3.65 0.94 18.85
C TYR A 313 4.41 2.19 19.29
N THR A 314 4.33 2.55 20.56
CA THR A 314 5.17 3.61 21.16
C THR A 314 6.04 3.02 22.26
N VAL A 315 7.36 3.14 22.12
CA VAL A 315 8.32 2.81 23.18
C VAL A 315 8.36 3.96 24.17
N VAL A 316 8.08 3.66 25.43
CA VAL A 316 8.06 4.60 26.54
C VAL A 316 9.36 4.45 27.31
N VAL A 317 10.15 5.52 27.37
CA VAL A 317 11.45 5.56 28.04
C VAL A 317 11.30 6.41 29.30
N THR A 318 11.52 5.80 30.46
CA THR A 318 11.35 6.40 31.79
C THR A 318 12.63 6.28 32.61
N GLY A 319 12.66 6.84 33.82
CA GLY A 319 13.78 6.65 34.74
C GLY A 319 14.21 5.19 34.96
N GLU A 320 13.25 4.23 34.94
CA GLU A 320 13.54 2.80 35.03
C GLU A 320 14.41 2.30 33.87
N SER A 321 14.21 2.85 32.68
CA SER A 321 14.99 2.50 31.50
C SER A 321 16.49 2.79 31.67
N LEU A 322 16.85 3.80 32.46
CA LEU A 322 18.24 4.13 32.78
C LEU A 322 18.81 3.27 33.91
N THR A 323 17.98 2.78 34.83
CA THR A 323 18.44 2.03 36.02
C THR A 323 18.50 0.53 35.79
N ASN A 324 17.51 -0.06 35.14
CA ASN A 324 17.38 -1.50 34.96
C ASN A 324 17.15 -1.93 33.50
N GLY A 325 17.13 -0.98 32.56
CA GLY A 325 16.99 -1.26 31.13
C GLY A 325 15.57 -1.63 30.70
N ILE A 326 14.56 -1.51 31.56
CA ILE A 326 13.16 -1.81 31.23
C ILE A 326 12.52 -0.59 30.56
N MET A 327 11.86 -0.84 29.43
CA MET A 327 11.09 0.17 28.69
C MET A 327 9.63 -0.27 28.59
N GLY A 328 8.72 0.70 28.48
CA GLY A 328 7.35 0.42 28.13
C GLY A 328 7.19 0.24 26.62
N LEU A 329 6.33 -0.67 26.19
CA LEU A 329 5.88 -0.79 24.81
C LEU A 329 4.36 -0.67 24.78
N ARG A 330 3.86 0.50 24.37
CA ARG A 330 2.43 0.79 24.30
C ARG A 330 1.87 0.46 22.93
N SER A 331 0.79 -0.31 22.88
CA SER A 331 0.01 -0.56 21.65
C SER A 331 -1.03 0.54 21.42
N ARG A 332 -1.12 1.03 20.18
CA ARG A 332 -2.18 1.96 19.74
C ARG A 332 -3.58 1.34 19.88
N ASP A 333 -3.72 0.08 19.49
CA ASP A 333 -5.03 -0.57 19.34
C ASP A 333 -5.67 -0.93 20.69
N THR A 334 -4.86 -1.39 21.65
CA THR A 334 -5.34 -1.79 22.98
C THR A 334 -5.13 -0.72 24.04
N THR A 335 -4.29 0.28 23.76
CA THR A 335 -3.79 1.28 24.72
C THR A 335 -2.98 0.71 25.89
N LEU A 336 -2.78 -0.62 25.91
CA LEU A 336 -2.02 -1.30 26.95
C LEU A 336 -0.52 -1.11 26.73
N GLN A 337 0.20 -1.07 27.84
CA GLN A 337 1.65 -0.96 27.88
C GLN A 337 2.24 -2.21 28.54
N GLU A 338 3.11 -2.91 27.82
CA GLU A 338 3.89 -4.02 28.37
C GLU A 338 5.32 -3.56 28.69
N GLN A 339 6.01 -4.29 29.57
CA GLN A 339 7.40 -4.01 29.94
C GLN A 339 8.35 -4.92 29.16
N VAL A 340 9.35 -4.31 28.51
CA VAL A 340 10.33 -5.02 27.69
C VAL A 340 11.72 -4.50 28.02
N HIS A 341 12.65 -5.41 28.33
CA HIS A 341 14.05 -5.03 28.51
C HIS A 341 14.64 -4.60 27.15
N VAL A 342 15.44 -3.52 27.14
CA VAL A 342 16.02 -2.91 25.94
C VAL A 342 16.70 -3.93 25.02
N SER A 343 17.42 -4.91 25.59
CA SER A 343 18.12 -5.95 24.81
C SER A 343 17.19 -6.89 24.03
N LYS A 344 15.91 -6.99 24.41
CA LYS A 344 14.90 -7.82 23.73
C LYS A 344 13.96 -7.02 22.85
N LEU A 345 13.96 -5.69 22.96
CA LEU A 345 13.01 -4.80 22.32
C LEU A 345 12.92 -5.02 20.82
N THR A 346 14.05 -5.00 20.11
CA THR A 346 14.10 -5.20 18.65
C THR A 346 13.48 -6.52 18.23
N SER A 347 13.93 -7.63 18.81
CA SER A 347 13.43 -8.98 18.49
C SER A 347 11.93 -9.14 18.79
N HIS A 348 11.46 -8.47 19.84
CA HIS A 348 10.06 -8.50 20.23
C HIS A 348 9.21 -7.68 19.26
N MET A 349 9.67 -6.49 18.88
CA MET A 349 9.02 -5.66 17.88
C MET A 349 8.94 -6.33 16.51
N GLN A 350 10.00 -6.99 16.06
CA GLN A 350 9.97 -7.74 14.80
C GLN A 350 8.89 -8.82 14.79
N ARG A 351 8.66 -9.51 15.92
CA ARG A 351 7.60 -10.52 16.07
C ARG A 351 6.19 -9.91 16.07
N LEU A 352 6.04 -8.71 16.62
CA LEU A 352 4.76 -7.98 16.59
C LEU A 352 4.45 -7.40 15.21
N LEU A 353 5.49 -7.13 14.41
CA LEU A 353 5.38 -6.50 13.09
C LEU A 353 5.40 -7.50 11.92
N SER A 354 5.79 -8.75 12.16
CA SER A 354 5.75 -9.87 11.19
C SER A 354 4.32 -10.32 10.95
#